data_AF-A0A920GMY1-F1
#
_entry.id   AF-A0A920GMY1-F1
#
_cell.length_a   1.000
_cell.length_b   1.000
_cell.length_c   1.000
_cell.angle_alpha   90.00
_cell.angle_beta   90.00
_cell.angle_gamma   90.00
#
_symmetry.space_group_name_H-M   'P 1'
#
loop_
_entity.id
_entity.type
_entity.pdbx_description
1 polymer ?
#
loop_
_entity_poly.entity_id
_entity_poly.type
_entity_poly.pdbx_seq_one_letter_code
_entity_poly.pdbx_strand_id
1 'polypeptide(L)'
;MDYAWSGWIGIGINRMPQLGELAPNIRYIQAYSGHGVAPTHIMAKITAESIAGESDRFNVMAAIPTCPSREDECSAGHCLPREWRITS
;
A
#
# COMPACT_ATOMS: atom_id res chain seq x y z
N MET A 1 -3.72 -30.60 19.00
CA MET A 1 -3.58 -29.29 18.34
C MET A 1 -3.87 -28.27 19.41
N ASP A 2 -2.82 -27.74 20.05
CA ASP A 2 -3.04 -26.98 21.29
C ASP A 2 -3.49 -25.54 21.01
N TYR A 3 -3.11 -24.93 19.87
CA TYR A 3 -3.59 -23.60 19.46
C TYR A 3 -3.54 -23.43 17.93
N ALA A 4 -4.47 -22.67 17.35
CA ALA A 4 -4.47 -22.27 15.95
C ALA A 4 -5.00 -20.83 15.80
N TRP A 5 -4.44 -20.07 14.85
CA TRP A 5 -4.92 -18.73 14.51
C TRP A 5 -4.95 -18.53 13.00
N SER A 6 -5.87 -17.69 12.56
CA SER A 6 -5.94 -17.16 11.20
C SER A 6 -5.94 -15.65 11.26
N GLY A 7 -5.49 -15.01 10.19
CA GLY A 7 -5.42 -13.56 10.09
C GLY A 7 -5.53 -13.12 8.64
N TRP A 8 -6.09 -11.95 8.43
CA TRP A 8 -6.15 -11.32 7.12
C TRP A 8 -4.86 -10.53 6.89
N ILE A 9 -4.28 -10.68 5.71
CA ILE A 9 -3.06 -9.95 5.32
C ILE A 9 -3.47 -8.88 4.32
N GLY A 10 -2.98 -7.66 4.53
CA GLY A 10 -3.07 -6.60 3.53
C GLY A 10 -2.16 -6.91 2.35
N ILE A 11 -2.75 -7.45 1.27
CA ILE A 11 -2.06 -7.75 0.01
C ILE A 11 -2.38 -6.64 -0.98
N GLY A 12 -1.35 -5.91 -1.40
CA GLY A 12 -1.46 -4.92 -2.47
C GLY A 12 -1.42 -5.59 -3.84
N ILE A 13 -1.98 -4.92 -4.87
CA ILE A 13 -1.97 -5.45 -6.25
C ILE A 13 -0.56 -5.78 -6.72
N ASN A 14 0.40 -4.90 -6.45
CA ASN A 14 1.80 -5.08 -6.84
C ASN A 14 2.60 -5.97 -5.89
N ARG A 15 1.95 -6.57 -4.89
CA ARG A 15 2.58 -7.39 -3.83
C ARG A 15 3.79 -6.74 -3.15
N MET A 16 3.86 -5.40 -3.21
CA MET A 16 4.93 -4.57 -2.68
C MET A 16 4.32 -3.51 -1.74
N PRO A 17 5.05 -3.05 -0.70
CA PRO A 17 4.52 -2.05 0.22
C PRO A 17 4.11 -0.79 -0.52
N GLN A 18 2.89 -0.34 -0.26
CA GLN A 18 2.34 0.88 -0.82
C GLN A 18 2.64 2.03 0.12
N LEU A 19 3.15 3.13 -0.43
CA LEU A 19 3.50 4.32 0.31
C LEU A 19 2.92 5.53 -0.42
N GLY A 20 2.34 6.47 0.34
CA GLY A 20 1.72 7.64 -0.23
C GLY A 20 1.30 8.68 0.81
N GLU A 21 0.75 9.79 0.32
CA GLU A 21 0.24 10.90 1.14
C GLU A 21 -1.25 11.06 0.87
N LEU A 22 -2.05 11.10 1.94
CA LEU A 22 -3.51 11.22 1.87
C LEU A 22 -3.95 12.70 1.93
N ALA A 23 -3.20 13.51 2.67
CA ALA A 23 -3.42 14.94 2.86
C ALA A 23 -2.11 15.59 3.31
N PRO A 24 -1.97 16.93 3.29
CA PRO A 24 -0.75 17.59 3.75
C PRO A 24 -0.34 17.13 5.16
N ASN A 25 0.86 16.56 5.28
CA ASN A 25 1.43 15.97 6.50
C ASN A 25 0.85 14.62 6.94
N ILE A 26 -0.11 14.04 6.21
CA ILE A 26 -0.69 12.72 6.50
C ILE A 26 -0.15 11.70 5.51
N ARG A 27 0.84 10.93 5.94
CA ARG A 27 1.48 9.87 5.14
C ARG A 27 1.04 8.49 5.60
N TYR A 28 0.98 7.53 4.69
CA TYR A 28 0.64 6.15 4.99
C TYR A 28 1.64 5.17 4.37
N ILE A 29 1.77 4.01 5.00
CA ILE A 29 2.49 2.85 4.46
C ILE A 29 1.66 1.60 4.74
N GLN A 30 1.29 0.84 3.72
CA GLN A 30 0.35 -0.27 3.81
C GLN A 30 0.73 -1.44 2.88
N ALA A 31 -0.06 -2.50 2.90
CA ALA A 31 -0.05 -3.56 1.89
C ALA A 31 1.27 -4.35 1.74
N TYR A 32 1.87 -4.70 2.87
CA TYR A 32 3.11 -5.47 2.97
C TYR A 32 3.06 -6.92 2.45
N SER A 33 1.89 -7.41 2.00
CA SER A 33 1.76 -8.63 1.19
C SER A 33 2.46 -9.86 1.78
N GLY A 34 2.39 -10.01 3.11
CA GLY A 34 2.99 -11.13 3.85
C GLY A 34 4.51 -11.04 4.07
N HIS A 35 5.18 -10.05 3.48
CA HIS A 35 6.63 -9.86 3.59
C HIS A 35 7.02 -8.83 4.64
N GLY A 36 6.08 -8.31 5.44
CA GLY A 36 6.24 -7.10 6.24
C GLY A 36 7.52 -7.00 7.07
N VAL A 37 8.05 -8.09 7.60
CA VAL A 37 9.26 -8.05 8.42
C VAL A 37 10.49 -7.52 7.66
N ALA A 38 10.68 -7.93 6.40
CA ALA A 38 11.88 -7.59 5.64
C ALA A 38 11.91 -6.13 5.15
N PRO A 39 10.89 -5.60 4.46
CA PRO A 39 10.92 -4.25 3.92
C PRO A 39 10.48 -3.17 4.92
N THR A 40 9.92 -3.51 6.09
CA THR A 40 9.42 -2.48 7.04
C THR A 40 10.52 -1.51 7.45
N HIS A 41 11.75 -1.99 7.69
CA HIS A 41 12.85 -1.12 8.12
C HIS A 41 13.19 -0.06 7.07
N ILE A 42 13.27 -0.44 5.79
CA ILE A 42 13.58 0.50 4.72
C ILE A 42 12.41 1.45 4.44
N MET A 43 11.17 0.97 4.47
CA MET A 43 9.99 1.81 4.26
C MET A 43 9.78 2.81 5.38
N ALA A 44 10.02 2.41 6.63
CA ALA A 44 9.99 3.31 7.78
C ALA A 44 11.06 4.40 7.66
N LYS A 45 12.28 4.04 7.23
CA LYS A 45 13.35 5.00 6.98
C LYS A 45 12.98 6.02 5.91
N ILE A 46 12.51 5.57 4.75
CA ILE A 46 12.10 6.46 3.64
C ILE A 46 10.98 7.41 4.07
N THR A 47 10.06 6.92 4.91
CA THR A 47 8.97 7.76 5.43
C THR A 47 9.47 8.78 6.45
N ALA A 48 10.42 8.40 7.31
CA ALA A 48 11.07 9.32 8.22
C ALA A 48 11.90 10.39 7.49
N GLU A 49 12.62 10.02 6.42
CA GLU A 49 13.33 10.94 5.52
C GLU A 49 12.35 11.98 4.94
N SER A 50 11.18 11.53 4.46
CA SER A 50 10.11 12.40 3.94
C SER A 50 9.56 13.37 5.00
N ILE A 51 9.45 12.94 6.27
CA ILE A 51 9.03 13.80 7.39
C ILE A 51 10.12 14.81 7.74
N ALA A 52 11.39 14.44 7.63
CA ALA A 52 12.54 15.31 7.87
C ALA A 52 12.80 16.34 6.74
N GLY A 53 12.05 16.25 5.63
CA GLY A 53 12.14 17.16 4.49
C GLY A 53 12.84 16.58 3.26
N GLU A 54 13.34 15.35 3.32
CA GLU A 54 13.96 14.65 2.18
C GLU A 54 12.94 13.68 1.54
N SER A 55 12.22 14.15 0.52
CA SER A 55 11.11 13.41 -0.09
C SER A 55 11.46 12.61 -1.35
N ASP A 56 12.71 12.63 -1.81
CA ASP A 56 13.07 12.08 -3.13
C ASP A 56 12.76 10.57 -3.25
N ARG A 57 13.28 9.77 -2.29
CA ARG A 57 12.98 8.33 -2.22
C ARG A 57 11.51 8.03 -1.97
N PHE A 58 10.84 8.88 -1.20
CA PHE A 58 9.42 8.75 -0.91
C PHE A 58 8.60 8.92 -2.19
N ASN A 59 8.92 9.95 -2.98
CA ASN A 59 8.24 10.23 -4.25
C ASN A 59 8.46 9.11 -5.27
N VAL A 60 9.66 8.52 -5.33
CA VAL A 60 9.94 7.36 -6.18
C VAL A 60 9.09 6.16 -5.80
N MET A 61 8.99 5.84 -4.50
CA MET A 61 8.17 4.72 -4.02
C MET A 61 6.67 4.99 -4.18
N ALA A 62 6.23 6.24 -4.02
CA ALA A 62 4.85 6.65 -4.22
C ALA A 62 4.44 6.68 -5.71
N ALA A 63 5.40 6.85 -6.62
CA ALA A 63 5.16 6.83 -8.06
C ALA A 63 4.90 5.42 -8.62
N ILE A 64 5.10 4.37 -7.82
CA ILE A 64 4.85 3.00 -8.25
C ILE A 64 3.35 2.84 -8.50
N PRO A 65 2.92 2.48 -9.73
CA PRO A 65 1.51 2.46 -10.10
C PRO A 65 0.80 1.34 -9.36
N THR A 66 0.21 1.69 -8.23
CA THR A 66 -0.73 0.87 -7.51
C THR A 66 -2.14 1.20 -7.99
N CYS A 67 -3.11 0.31 -7.80
CA CYS A 67 -4.52 0.61 -8.08
C CYS A 67 -4.84 2.03 -7.61
N PRO A 68 -5.27 2.94 -8.50
CA PRO A 68 -5.46 4.32 -8.12
C PRO A 68 -6.54 4.42 -7.04
N SER A 69 -6.23 5.11 -5.95
CA SER A 69 -7.19 5.48 -4.90
C SER A 69 -8.12 6.61 -5.34
N ARG A 70 -8.02 7.07 -6.59
CA ARG A 70 -8.93 8.07 -7.18
C ARG A 70 -10.15 7.35 -7.73
N GLU A 71 -11.31 7.56 -7.12
CA GLU A 71 -12.61 7.00 -7.53
C GLU A 71 -12.87 7.19 -9.03
N ASP A 72 -12.37 8.31 -9.58
CA ASP A 72 -12.51 8.74 -10.98
C ASP A 72 -11.86 7.76 -11.98
N GLU A 73 -10.82 7.02 -11.59
CA GLU A 73 -10.17 6.00 -12.44
C GLU A 73 -10.72 4.59 -12.19
N CYS A 74 -11.32 4.36 -11.02
CA CYS A 74 -12.02 3.10 -10.70
C CYS A 74 -13.34 2.95 -11.48
N SER A 75 -13.95 4.04 -11.93
CA SER A 75 -15.19 4.03 -12.72
C SER A 75 -15.06 3.41 -14.12
N ALA A 76 -13.83 3.24 -14.65
CA ALA A 76 -13.62 2.65 -15.97
C ALA A 76 -13.65 1.11 -15.99
N GLY A 77 -14.03 0.44 -14.88
CA GLY A 77 -14.39 -0.99 -14.87
C GLY A 77 -13.30 -1.97 -15.30
N HIS A 78 -12.04 -1.50 -15.44
CA HIS A 78 -10.95 -2.28 -16.04
C HIS A 78 -9.97 -2.88 -15.03
N CYS A 79 -10.06 -2.50 -13.74
CA CYS A 79 -9.04 -2.86 -12.74
C CYS A 79 -9.40 -4.03 -11.82
N LEU A 80 -10.63 -4.52 -11.82
CA LEU A 80 -10.99 -5.73 -11.07
C LEU A 80 -11.63 -6.75 -12.00
N PRO A 81 -11.12 -7.99 -12.04
CA PRO A 81 -11.84 -9.09 -12.66
C PRO A 81 -13.24 -9.16 -12.04
N ARG A 82 -14.27 -9.38 -12.88
CA ARG A 82 -15.69 -9.30 -12.45
C ARG A 82 -16.00 -10.18 -11.24
N GLU A 83 -15.25 -11.24 -11.03
CA GLU A 83 -15.39 -12.20 -9.93
C GLU A 83 -14.92 -11.69 -8.56
N TRP A 84 -14.21 -10.57 -8.49
CA TRP A 84 -13.75 -9.94 -7.22
C TRP A 84 -14.63 -8.76 -6.80
N ARG A 85 -15.75 -8.53 -7.49
CA ARG A 85 -16.73 -7.51 -7.12
C ARG A 85 -17.59 -8.07 -5.98
N ILE A 86 -17.31 -7.68 -4.75
CA ILE A 86 -18.13 -8.04 -3.58
C ILE A 86 -19.50 -7.41 -3.80
N THR A 87 -20.50 -8.21 -4.16
CA THR A 87 -21.90 -7.78 -4.18
C THR A 87 -22.39 -7.70 -2.73
N SER A 88 -22.80 -6.51 -2.30
CA SER A 88 -23.61 -6.29 -1.09
C SER A 88 -25.01 -6.86 -1.27
#